data_AF-A0A538N8N0-F1
#
_entry.id   AF-A0A538N8N0-F1
#
_cell.length_a   1.000
_cell.length_b   1.000
_cell.length_c   1.000
_cell.angle_alpha   90.00
_cell.angle_beta   90.00
_cell.angle_gamma   90.00
#
_symmetry.space_group_name_H-M   'P 1'
#
loop_
_entity.id
_entity.type
_entity.pdbx_description
1 polymer ?
#
loop_
_entity_poly.entity_id
_entity_poly.type
_entity_poly.pdbx_seq_one_letter_code
_entity_poly.pdbx_strand_id
1 'polypeptide(L)'
;MSVDAVIQRLRSAPKYRSIHPDTIADVVRQESVHAAGKADLERRARLKLHRVAAGYLFTARPAQVLRDLDSLPSGPAEFRAFCRTVLGAHSSSAERLPDLDRFYPNLFAATGPVATVADLACAVNAFSLPWLREVSDARYLGYDLNLSYVELDRAFLARRYPDCEVHYRDVLVDPGAITADVALLLKTYHSIEERHTGAGLRLVAGLGTRTVVVSFPVKSLAGHSAPLWQRQIDGIGTLAGRHGWGFERVLLPTEELVVVRKDAGHAAQG
;
A
#
# COMPACT_ATOMS: atom_id res chain seq x y z
N MET A 1 1.27 -32.69 -12.41
CA MET A 1 1.42 -31.40 -11.69
C MET A 1 0.07 -30.72 -11.64
N SER A 2 -0.57 -30.77 -10.48
CA SER A 2 -1.74 -29.95 -10.12
C SER A 2 -1.35 -28.47 -10.03
N VAL A 3 -2.35 -27.60 -9.87
CA VAL A 3 -2.16 -26.18 -9.49
C VAL A 3 -1.17 -26.07 -8.31
N ASP A 4 -1.31 -26.93 -7.30
CA ASP A 4 -0.42 -26.95 -6.13
C ASP A 4 1.04 -27.23 -6.49
N ALA A 5 1.30 -28.10 -7.47
CA ALA A 5 2.67 -28.37 -7.90
C ALA A 5 3.32 -27.15 -8.57
N VAL A 6 2.55 -26.32 -9.29
CA VAL A 6 3.04 -25.05 -9.82
C VAL A 6 3.30 -24.05 -8.70
N ILE A 7 2.39 -23.95 -7.71
CA ILE A 7 2.55 -23.11 -6.52
C ILE A 7 3.85 -23.45 -5.79
N GLN A 8 4.07 -24.72 -5.46
CA GLN A 8 5.27 -25.14 -4.70
C GLN A 8 6.56 -24.82 -5.46
N ARG A 9 6.58 -25.07 -6.77
CA ARG A 9 7.75 -24.80 -7.59
C ARG A 9 8.06 -23.30 -7.74
N LEU A 10 7.03 -22.44 -7.76
CA LEU A 10 7.24 -20.99 -7.79
C LEU A 10 7.64 -20.46 -6.42
N ARG A 11 7.07 -20.98 -5.32
CA ARG A 11 7.47 -20.63 -3.94
C ARG A 11 8.93 -20.99 -3.66
N SER A 12 9.43 -22.10 -4.21
CA SER A 12 10.83 -22.52 -4.05
C SER A 12 11.80 -21.79 -4.98
N ALA A 13 11.33 -20.99 -5.94
CA ALA A 13 12.21 -20.34 -6.91
C ALA A 13 12.88 -19.10 -6.28
N PRO A 14 14.22 -18.99 -6.30
CA PRO A 14 14.94 -17.87 -5.68
C PRO A 14 14.50 -16.48 -6.14
N LYS A 15 14.01 -16.39 -7.38
CA LYS A 15 13.50 -15.14 -7.99
C LYS A 15 12.29 -14.56 -7.24
N TYR A 16 11.48 -15.38 -6.56
CA TYR A 16 10.25 -14.95 -5.89
C TYR A 16 10.36 -15.00 -4.36
N ARG A 17 11.57 -15.19 -3.81
CA ARG A 17 11.81 -15.32 -2.36
C ARG A 17 11.31 -14.13 -1.54
N SER A 18 11.26 -12.95 -2.15
CA SER A 18 10.80 -11.73 -1.50
C SER A 18 9.29 -11.52 -1.61
N ILE A 19 8.56 -12.35 -2.37
CA ILE A 19 7.11 -12.21 -2.55
C ILE A 19 6.39 -13.12 -1.54
N HIS A 20 5.33 -12.60 -0.92
CA HIS A 20 4.52 -13.36 0.03
C HIS A 20 4.05 -14.70 -0.57
N PRO A 21 4.21 -15.84 0.13
CA PRO A 21 3.83 -17.14 -0.41
C PRO A 21 2.36 -17.24 -0.81
N ASP A 22 1.48 -16.51 -0.13
CA ASP A 22 0.06 -16.47 -0.47
C ASP A 22 -0.23 -15.63 -1.70
N THR A 23 0.55 -14.60 -2.00
CA THR A 23 0.51 -13.90 -3.29
C THR A 23 0.82 -14.86 -4.43
N ILE A 24 1.86 -15.69 -4.28
CA ILE A 24 2.22 -16.69 -5.28
C ILE A 24 1.07 -17.68 -5.49
N ALA A 25 0.48 -18.17 -4.39
CA ALA A 25 -0.62 -19.11 -4.47
C ALA A 25 -1.88 -18.50 -5.10
N ASP A 26 -2.25 -17.28 -4.71
CA ASP A 26 -3.39 -16.56 -5.25
C ASP A 26 -3.24 -16.26 -6.75
N VAL A 27 -2.09 -15.74 -7.18
CA VAL A 27 -1.79 -15.49 -8.60
C VAL A 27 -1.90 -16.77 -9.42
N VAL A 28 -1.34 -17.88 -8.94
CA VAL A 28 -1.40 -19.16 -9.66
C VAL A 28 -2.84 -19.68 -9.74
N ARG A 29 -3.64 -19.56 -8.68
CA ARG A 29 -5.06 -19.97 -8.70
C ARG A 29 -5.87 -19.13 -9.68
N GLN A 30 -5.68 -17.81 -9.69
CA GLN A 30 -6.37 -16.91 -10.62
C GLN A 30 -6.03 -17.24 -12.09
N GLU A 31 -4.75 -17.42 -12.41
CA GLU A 31 -4.34 -17.74 -13.78
C GLU A 31 -4.75 -19.16 -14.22
N SER A 32 -5.04 -20.06 -13.27
CA SER A 32 -5.45 -21.44 -13.59
C SER A 32 -6.79 -21.52 -14.33
N VAL A 33 -7.68 -20.54 -14.11
CA VAL A 33 -8.99 -20.43 -14.78
C VAL A 33 -8.83 -20.17 -16.29
N HIS A 34 -7.71 -19.57 -16.70
CA HIS A 34 -7.46 -19.15 -18.08
C HIS A 34 -6.38 -19.97 -18.79
N ALA A 35 -5.72 -20.88 -18.09
CA ALA A 35 -4.58 -21.61 -18.63
C ALA A 35 -5.02 -22.81 -19.48
N ALA A 36 -4.46 -22.93 -20.68
CA ALA A 36 -4.71 -24.10 -21.55
C ALA A 36 -3.98 -25.38 -21.11
N GLY A 37 -3.16 -25.29 -20.06
CA GLY A 37 -2.38 -26.40 -19.53
C GLY A 37 -1.27 -25.94 -18.61
N LYS A 38 -0.47 -26.89 -18.12
CA LYS A 38 0.53 -26.68 -17.06
C LYS A 38 1.62 -25.67 -17.43
N ALA A 39 2.21 -25.83 -18.62
CA ALA A 39 3.26 -24.94 -19.11
C ALA A 39 2.73 -23.51 -19.32
N ASP A 40 1.49 -23.37 -19.81
CA ASP A 40 0.83 -22.08 -19.98
C ASP A 40 0.52 -21.42 -18.62
N LEU A 41 -0.01 -22.17 -17.65
CA LEU A 41 -0.25 -21.69 -16.29
C LEU A 41 1.03 -21.13 -15.66
N GLU A 42 2.11 -21.91 -15.70
CA GLU A 42 3.39 -21.45 -15.17
C GLU A 42 3.86 -20.17 -15.86
N ARG A 43 3.81 -20.12 -17.19
CA ARG A 43 4.23 -18.96 -17.98
C ARG A 43 3.42 -17.71 -17.59
N ARG A 44 2.10 -17.83 -17.50
CA ARG A 44 1.18 -16.76 -17.08
C ARG A 44 1.47 -16.27 -15.66
N ALA A 45 1.59 -17.21 -14.71
CA ALA A 45 1.90 -16.88 -13.32
C ALA A 45 3.25 -16.16 -13.20
N ARG A 46 4.29 -16.61 -13.93
CA ARG A 46 5.60 -15.95 -13.92
C ARG A 46 5.55 -14.53 -14.49
N LEU A 47 4.78 -14.31 -15.56
CA LEU A 47 4.57 -12.98 -16.15
C LEU A 47 3.87 -12.04 -15.16
N LYS A 48 2.82 -12.52 -14.48
CA LYS A 48 2.10 -11.75 -13.46
C LYS A 48 2.98 -11.45 -12.24
N LEU A 49 3.66 -12.45 -11.69
CA LEU A 49 4.56 -12.28 -10.54
C LEU A 49 5.73 -11.33 -10.82
N HIS A 50 6.21 -11.26 -12.07
CA HIS A 50 7.25 -10.28 -12.42
C HIS A 50 6.75 -8.83 -12.26
N ARG A 51 5.50 -8.56 -12.63
CA ARG A 51 4.88 -7.24 -12.43
C ARG A 51 4.62 -6.96 -10.96
N VAL A 52 4.06 -7.95 -10.23
CA VAL A 52 3.78 -7.84 -8.79
C VAL A 52 5.04 -7.58 -7.97
N ALA A 53 6.18 -8.18 -8.34
CA ALA A 53 7.44 -7.97 -7.64
C ALA A 53 7.91 -6.51 -7.67
N ALA A 54 7.60 -5.80 -8.77
CA ALA A 54 7.88 -4.39 -9.00
C ALA A 54 9.25 -3.88 -8.49
N GLY A 55 10.29 -4.71 -8.55
CA GLY A 55 11.57 -4.42 -7.90
C GLY A 55 12.30 -3.20 -8.45
N TYR A 56 11.89 -2.70 -9.62
CA TYR A 56 12.42 -1.47 -10.23
C TYR A 56 11.96 -0.19 -9.51
N LEU A 57 10.96 -0.26 -8.62
CA LEU A 57 10.42 0.90 -7.93
C LEU A 57 11.36 1.45 -6.84
N PHE A 58 12.29 0.64 -6.32
CA PHE A 58 13.25 1.05 -5.29
C PHE A 58 14.67 1.05 -5.84
N THR A 59 15.27 2.24 -5.91
CA THR A 59 16.59 2.46 -6.50
C THR A 59 17.74 2.25 -5.51
N ALA A 60 17.45 2.34 -4.20
CA ALA A 60 18.41 2.02 -3.16
C ALA A 60 18.57 0.51 -2.98
N ARG A 61 19.70 0.10 -2.39
CA ARG A 61 19.96 -1.29 -2.04
C ARG A 61 19.44 -1.53 -0.61
N PRO A 62 18.40 -2.37 -0.38
CA PRO A 62 17.85 -2.58 0.96
C PRO A 62 18.90 -2.94 2.01
N ALA A 63 19.86 -3.80 1.65
CA ALA A 63 20.95 -4.19 2.53
C ALA A 63 21.89 -3.04 2.92
N GLN A 64 22.04 -2.01 2.08
CA GLN A 64 22.79 -0.81 2.45
C GLN A 64 21.98 0.04 3.42
N VAL A 65 20.70 0.30 3.11
CA VAL A 65 19.84 1.10 4.00
C VAL A 65 19.74 0.45 5.38
N LEU A 66 19.62 -0.88 5.46
CA LEU A 66 19.65 -1.64 6.72
C LEU A 66 20.92 -1.39 7.54
N ARG A 67 22.09 -1.30 6.90
CA ARG A 67 23.34 -0.95 7.60
C ARG A 67 23.34 0.51 8.05
N ASP A 68 22.81 1.41 7.23
CA ASP A 68 22.75 2.83 7.56
C ASP A 68 21.84 3.08 8.79
N LEU A 69 20.90 2.17 9.09
CA LEU A 69 20.08 2.22 10.31
C LEU A 69 20.88 2.03 11.61
N ASP A 70 22.09 1.47 11.56
CA ASP A 70 22.94 1.33 12.76
C ASP A 70 23.54 2.66 13.20
N SER A 71 23.55 3.66 12.29
CA SER A 71 24.04 5.01 12.52
C SER A 71 22.94 6.05 12.35
N LEU A 72 21.71 5.75 12.79
CA LEU A 72 20.59 6.69 12.68
C LEU A 72 20.93 8.03 13.38
N PRO A 73 20.69 9.17 12.71
CA PRO A 73 20.90 10.46 13.33
C PRO A 73 20.00 10.65 14.56
N SER A 74 20.56 11.26 15.60
CA SER A 74 19.82 11.61 16.82
C SER A 74 19.07 12.94 16.71
N GLY A 75 19.62 13.89 15.93
CA GLY A 75 19.03 15.21 15.71
C GLY A 75 17.78 15.14 14.82
N PRO A 76 16.70 15.88 15.13
CA PRO A 76 15.45 15.82 14.36
C PRO A 76 15.61 16.19 12.88
N ALA A 77 16.45 17.19 12.56
CA ALA A 77 16.65 17.65 11.19
C ALA A 77 17.40 16.61 10.35
N GLU A 78 18.50 16.07 10.89
CA GLU A 78 19.31 15.04 10.26
C GLU A 78 18.52 13.73 10.10
N PHE A 79 17.69 13.39 11.10
CA PHE A 79 16.83 12.22 11.04
C PHE A 79 15.76 12.35 9.94
N ARG A 80 15.12 13.52 9.82
CA ARG A 80 14.19 13.79 8.70
C ARG A 80 14.92 13.77 7.37
N ALA A 81 16.14 14.30 7.26
CA ALA A 81 16.93 14.26 6.03
C ALA A 81 17.28 12.83 5.60
N PHE A 82 17.64 11.96 6.57
CA PHE A 82 17.82 10.53 6.33
C PHE A 82 16.53 9.89 5.80
N CYS A 83 15.40 10.13 6.46
CA CYS A 83 14.10 9.61 6.04
C CYS A 83 13.71 10.08 4.63
N ARG A 84 13.94 11.36 4.29
CA ARG A 84 13.70 11.88 2.92
C ARG A 84 14.56 11.17 1.89
N THR A 85 15.81 10.83 2.22
CA THR A 85 16.70 10.08 1.33
C THR A 85 16.13 8.70 1.02
N VAL A 86 15.66 7.97 2.04
CA VAL A 86 15.07 6.63 1.85
C VAL A 86 13.75 6.71 1.08
N LEU A 87 12.85 7.63 1.46
CA LEU A 87 11.60 7.87 0.75
C LEU A 87 11.84 8.27 -0.71
N GLY A 88 12.86 9.08 -0.98
CA GLY A 88 13.24 9.51 -2.33
C GLY A 88 13.79 8.39 -3.21
N ALA A 89 14.23 7.27 -2.62
CA ALA A 89 14.72 6.14 -3.38
C ALA A 89 13.60 5.22 -3.91
N HIS A 90 12.37 5.34 -3.40
CA HIS A 90 11.20 4.61 -3.90
C HIS A 90 10.28 5.54 -4.70
N SER A 91 9.90 5.15 -5.92
CA SER A 91 9.19 6.03 -6.87
C SER A 91 7.92 6.67 -6.30
N SER A 92 7.03 5.88 -5.68
CA SER A 92 5.77 6.40 -5.14
C SER A 92 5.96 7.40 -4.00
N SER A 93 6.93 7.16 -3.11
CA SER A 93 7.19 8.06 -1.98
C SER A 93 8.03 9.27 -2.40
N ALA A 94 8.89 9.12 -3.40
CA ALA A 94 9.63 10.21 -4.01
C ALA A 94 8.70 11.26 -4.60
N GLU A 95 7.65 10.84 -5.32
CA GLU A 95 6.61 11.74 -5.82
C GLU A 95 5.85 12.48 -4.70
N ARG A 96 5.75 11.89 -3.50
CA ARG A 96 5.07 12.49 -2.33
C ARG A 96 5.95 13.47 -1.58
N LEU A 97 7.26 13.45 -1.75
CA LEU A 97 8.19 14.31 -1.01
C LEU A 97 7.85 15.82 -1.02
N PRO A 98 7.32 16.42 -2.11
CA PRO A 98 6.87 17.82 -2.12
C PRO A 98 5.63 18.08 -1.24
N ASP A 99 4.81 17.05 -1.02
CA ASP A 99 3.56 17.11 -0.26
C ASP A 99 3.72 16.63 1.19
N LEU A 100 4.88 16.10 1.56
CA LEU A 100 5.05 15.36 2.81
C LEU A 100 4.72 16.20 4.07
N ASP A 101 5.07 17.48 4.09
CA ASP A 101 4.78 18.39 5.20
C ASP A 101 3.30 18.75 5.35
N ARG A 102 2.50 18.55 4.28
CA ARG A 102 1.05 18.81 4.28
C ARG A 102 0.21 17.54 4.25
N PHE A 103 0.82 16.40 3.93
CA PHE A 103 0.11 15.14 3.70
C PHE A 103 -0.68 14.70 4.94
N TYR A 104 0.00 14.50 6.07
CA TYR A 104 -0.64 14.07 7.32
C TYR A 104 -1.59 15.11 7.92
N PRO A 105 -1.27 16.42 7.94
CA PRO A 105 -2.24 17.43 8.34
C PRO A 105 -3.56 17.37 7.53
N ASN A 106 -3.48 17.26 6.20
CA ASN A 106 -4.66 17.19 5.34
C ASN A 106 -5.40 15.84 5.48
N LEU A 107 -4.65 14.75 5.65
CA LEU A 107 -5.21 13.42 5.93
C LEU A 107 -6.07 13.46 7.20
N PHE A 108 -5.52 13.91 8.33
CA PHE A 108 -6.24 13.91 9.60
C PHE A 108 -7.32 15.00 9.70
N ALA A 109 -7.21 16.09 8.94
CA ALA A 109 -8.32 17.04 8.77
C ALA A 109 -9.54 16.37 8.12
N ALA A 110 -9.31 15.48 7.14
CA ALA A 110 -10.39 14.75 6.46
C ALA A 110 -10.86 13.52 7.25
N THR A 111 -9.97 12.78 7.92
CA THR A 111 -10.38 11.56 8.65
C THR A 111 -10.87 11.83 10.06
N GLY A 112 -10.53 13.00 10.63
CA GLY A 112 -10.59 13.22 12.07
C GLY A 112 -9.45 12.52 12.81
N PRO A 113 -9.40 12.66 14.14
CA PRO A 113 -8.41 12.00 14.97
C PRO A 113 -8.61 10.48 14.95
N VAL A 114 -7.51 9.74 14.93
CA VAL A 114 -7.51 8.28 14.87
C VAL A 114 -6.46 7.70 15.80
N ALA A 115 -6.71 6.49 16.32
CA ALA A 115 -5.76 5.77 17.15
C ALA A 115 -4.88 4.82 16.33
N THR A 116 -5.36 4.37 15.17
CA THR A 116 -4.67 3.39 14.32
C THR A 116 -4.73 3.74 12.83
N VAL A 117 -3.58 3.64 12.16
CA VAL A 117 -3.43 3.83 10.71
C VAL A 117 -2.87 2.54 10.11
N ALA A 118 -3.65 1.87 9.27
CA ALA A 118 -3.19 0.76 8.44
C ALA A 118 -2.70 1.29 7.08
N ASP A 119 -1.43 1.08 6.74
CA ASP A 119 -0.85 1.48 5.45
C ASP A 119 -0.67 0.26 4.56
N LEU A 120 -1.46 0.18 3.48
CA LEU A 120 -1.59 -1.01 2.64
C LEU A 120 -0.71 -0.90 1.40
N ALA A 121 0.10 -1.93 1.16
CA ALA A 121 1.23 -1.87 0.23
C ALA A 121 2.16 -0.69 0.57
N CYS A 122 2.59 -0.66 1.85
CA CYS A 122 3.28 0.48 2.44
C CYS A 122 4.65 0.78 1.80
N ALA A 123 5.26 -0.18 1.11
CA ALA A 123 6.61 -0.08 0.56
C ALA A 123 7.61 0.43 1.62
N VAL A 124 8.10 1.67 1.49
CA VAL A 124 9.00 2.31 2.47
C VAL A 124 8.36 3.50 3.16
N ASN A 125 7.03 3.60 3.14
CA ASN A 125 6.29 4.74 3.68
C ASN A 125 6.38 4.81 5.22
N ALA A 126 6.81 3.76 5.92
CA ALA A 126 7.15 3.83 7.34
C ALA A 126 8.16 4.95 7.65
N PHE A 127 9.07 5.27 6.71
CA PHE A 127 10.04 6.37 6.86
C PHE A 127 9.38 7.77 6.85
N SER A 128 8.09 7.88 6.57
CA SER A 128 7.34 9.13 6.71
C SER A 128 6.76 9.36 8.12
N LEU A 129 6.97 8.42 9.06
CA LEU A 129 6.54 8.56 10.45
C LEU A 129 7.00 9.82 11.18
N PRO A 130 8.17 10.43 10.92
CA PRO A 130 8.51 11.72 11.53
C PRO A 130 7.44 12.79 11.28
N TRP A 131 6.82 12.81 10.10
CA TRP A 131 5.77 13.75 9.74
C TRP A 131 4.40 13.35 10.30
N LEU A 132 4.11 12.05 10.40
CA LEU A 132 2.88 11.57 11.06
C LEU A 132 2.88 11.99 12.53
N ARG A 133 4.02 11.80 13.22
CA ARG A 133 4.19 12.09 14.65
C ARG A 133 4.19 13.58 15.00
N GLU A 134 4.32 14.46 14.03
CA GLU A 134 4.14 15.90 14.24
C GLU A 134 2.67 16.27 14.51
N VAL A 135 1.72 15.43 14.11
CA VAL A 135 0.28 15.76 14.15
C VAL A 135 -0.60 14.68 14.77
N SER A 136 -0.07 13.50 15.09
CA SER A 136 -0.85 12.39 15.65
C SER A 136 0.01 11.38 16.38
N ASP A 137 -0.54 10.78 17.44
CA ASP A 137 0.03 9.64 18.15
C ASP A 137 -0.47 8.28 17.62
N ALA A 138 -1.19 8.28 16.49
CA ALA A 138 -1.75 7.07 15.92
C ALA A 138 -0.69 5.97 15.71
N ARG A 139 -1.03 4.77 16.15
CA ARG A 139 -0.23 3.57 15.92
C ARG A 139 -0.24 3.23 14.43
N TYR A 140 0.95 3.12 13.84
CA TYR A 140 1.11 2.76 12.43
C TYR A 140 1.26 1.25 12.25
N LEU A 141 0.45 0.70 11.34
CA LEU A 141 0.41 -0.70 10.95
C LEU A 141 0.68 -0.80 9.44
N GLY A 142 1.92 -1.05 9.04
CA GLY A 142 2.28 -1.26 7.64
C GLY A 142 1.94 -2.68 7.17
N TYR A 143 1.57 -2.83 5.90
CA TYR A 143 1.36 -4.14 5.27
C TYR A 143 1.99 -4.14 3.88
N ASP A 144 2.90 -5.09 3.62
CA ASP A 144 3.46 -5.26 2.29
C ASP A 144 3.72 -6.74 1.98
N LEU A 145 3.59 -7.08 0.70
CA LEU A 145 3.85 -8.43 0.18
C LEU A 145 5.32 -8.64 -0.19
N ASN A 146 6.15 -7.60 -0.11
CA ASN A 146 7.58 -7.64 -0.38
C ASN A 146 8.38 -7.73 0.93
N LEU A 147 8.97 -8.89 1.19
CA LEU A 147 9.75 -9.15 2.40
C LEU A 147 10.89 -8.15 2.60
N SER A 148 11.52 -7.67 1.52
CA SER A 148 12.67 -6.75 1.64
C SER A 148 12.25 -5.39 2.19
N TYR A 149 11.05 -4.92 1.82
CA TYR A 149 10.46 -3.69 2.35
C TYR A 149 10.04 -3.91 3.81
N VAL A 150 9.37 -5.02 4.10
CA VAL A 150 8.94 -5.37 5.46
C VAL A 150 10.10 -5.47 6.44
N GLU A 151 11.19 -6.15 6.05
CA GLU A 151 12.38 -6.28 6.89
C GLU A 151 13.06 -4.93 7.14
N LEU A 152 13.14 -4.09 6.09
CA LEU A 152 13.68 -2.74 6.20
C LEU A 152 12.85 -1.87 7.16
N ASP A 153 11.54 -1.83 6.96
CA ASP A 153 10.63 -1.03 7.79
C ASP A 153 10.60 -1.55 9.23
N ARG A 154 10.55 -2.86 9.46
CA ARG A 154 10.65 -3.44 10.81
C ARG A 154 11.92 -3.03 11.53
N ALA A 155 13.06 -3.06 10.84
CA ALA A 155 14.35 -2.65 11.41
C ALA A 155 14.35 -1.15 11.76
N PHE A 156 13.73 -0.31 10.95
CA PHE A 156 13.57 1.12 11.20
C PHE A 156 12.65 1.38 12.41
N LEU A 157 11.45 0.77 12.42
CA LEU A 157 10.47 0.94 13.49
C LEU A 157 11.01 0.49 14.84
N ALA A 158 11.69 -0.66 14.91
CA ALA A 158 12.27 -1.17 16.16
C ALA A 158 13.24 -0.18 16.84
N ARG A 159 13.88 0.71 16.08
CA ARG A 159 14.83 1.71 16.60
C ARG A 159 14.17 3.02 17.05
N ARG A 160 13.01 3.39 16.49
CA ARG A 160 12.44 4.74 16.68
C ARG A 160 10.96 4.79 17.03
N TYR A 161 10.19 3.76 16.70
CA TYR A 161 8.73 3.69 16.82
C TYR A 161 8.29 2.29 17.26
N PRO A 162 8.64 1.86 18.49
CA PRO A 162 8.42 0.48 18.95
C PRO A 162 6.94 0.11 19.14
N ASP A 163 6.05 1.08 19.17
CA ASP A 163 4.61 0.88 19.20
C ASP A 163 4.02 0.61 17.80
N CYS A 164 4.74 0.96 16.73
CA CYS A 164 4.34 0.70 15.35
C CYS A 164 4.84 -0.69 14.87
N GLU A 165 4.18 -1.24 13.86
CA GLU A 165 4.54 -2.55 13.29
C GLU A 165 4.34 -2.59 11.78
N VAL A 166 5.07 -3.50 11.12
CA VAL A 166 4.84 -3.86 9.70
C VAL A 166 4.63 -5.36 9.58
N HIS A 167 3.65 -5.75 8.78
CA HIS A 167 3.23 -7.11 8.53
C HIS A 167 3.60 -7.56 7.13
N TYR A 168 4.26 -8.72 7.04
CA TYR A 168 4.48 -9.40 5.76
C TYR A 168 3.18 -10.07 5.35
N ARG A 169 2.40 -9.40 4.50
CA ARG A 169 1.06 -9.82 4.14
C ARG A 169 0.66 -9.27 2.78
N ASP A 170 -0.10 -10.09 2.07
CA ASP A 170 -0.82 -9.66 0.89
C ASP A 170 -2.22 -9.18 1.24
N VAL A 171 -2.44 -7.87 1.12
CA VAL A 171 -3.71 -7.22 1.48
C VAL A 171 -4.90 -7.64 0.62
N LEU A 172 -4.67 -8.29 -0.54
CA LEU A 172 -5.75 -8.76 -1.41
C LEU A 172 -6.27 -10.16 -1.08
N VAL A 173 -5.52 -10.95 -0.30
CA VAL A 173 -5.87 -12.35 -0.02
C VAL A 173 -6.91 -12.44 1.10
N ASP A 174 -6.73 -11.68 2.18
CA ASP A 174 -7.66 -11.61 3.30
C ASP A 174 -7.77 -10.16 3.83
N PRO A 175 -8.49 -9.29 3.11
CA PRO A 175 -8.63 -7.89 3.50
C PRO A 175 -9.46 -7.69 4.78
N GLY A 176 -10.36 -8.63 5.11
CA GLY A 176 -11.22 -8.54 6.29
C GLY A 176 -10.46 -8.68 7.60
N ALA A 177 -9.31 -9.34 7.58
CA ALA A 177 -8.42 -9.43 8.74
C ALA A 177 -7.65 -8.13 9.05
N ILE A 178 -7.77 -7.10 8.22
CA ILE A 178 -7.11 -5.80 8.44
C ILE A 178 -8.11 -4.86 9.10
N THR A 179 -7.82 -4.48 10.34
CA THR A 179 -8.64 -3.59 11.15
C THR A 179 -7.81 -2.40 11.64
N ALA A 180 -8.38 -1.21 11.52
CA ALA A 180 -7.82 0.08 11.93
C ALA A 180 -8.91 1.16 11.82
N ASP A 181 -8.67 2.34 12.39
CA ASP A 181 -9.56 3.48 12.20
C ASP A 181 -9.49 3.98 10.75
N VAL A 182 -8.29 4.08 10.20
CA VAL A 182 -8.03 4.49 8.81
C VAL A 182 -7.15 3.45 8.11
N ALA A 183 -7.55 3.04 6.90
CA ALA A 183 -6.68 2.35 5.95
C ALA A 183 -6.21 3.32 4.85
N LEU A 184 -4.93 3.26 4.49
CA LEU A 184 -4.31 4.02 3.42
C LEU A 184 -3.99 3.09 2.26
N LEU A 185 -4.42 3.44 1.06
CA LEU A 185 -4.02 2.83 -0.21
C LEU A 185 -3.34 3.90 -1.05
N LEU A 186 -2.05 4.10 -0.82
CA LEU A 186 -1.34 5.24 -1.39
C LEU A 186 -0.73 4.87 -2.75
N LYS A 187 -1.25 5.44 -3.84
CA LYS A 187 -0.77 5.23 -5.23
C LYS A 187 -0.65 3.76 -5.67
N THR A 188 -1.34 2.85 -5.00
CA THR A 188 -1.27 1.40 -5.25
C THR A 188 -2.48 0.85 -6.03
N TYR A 189 -3.56 1.64 -6.13
CA TYR A 189 -4.84 1.19 -6.71
C TYR A 189 -4.67 0.66 -8.14
N HIS A 190 -3.82 1.29 -8.95
CA HIS A 190 -3.51 0.81 -10.30
C HIS A 190 -2.91 -0.60 -10.31
N SER A 191 -1.87 -0.81 -9.50
CA SER A 191 -1.17 -2.10 -9.40
C SER A 191 -2.10 -3.22 -8.91
N ILE A 192 -3.06 -2.87 -8.05
CA ILE A 192 -4.11 -3.79 -7.58
C ILE A 192 -5.03 -4.19 -8.75
N GLU A 193 -5.48 -3.24 -9.56
CA GLU A 193 -6.32 -3.52 -10.74
C GLU A 193 -5.58 -4.33 -11.81
N GLU A 194 -4.28 -4.10 -12.02
CA GLU A 194 -3.46 -4.89 -12.93
C GLU A 194 -3.30 -6.35 -12.48
N ARG A 195 -3.31 -6.58 -11.16
CA ARG A 195 -3.29 -7.92 -10.60
C ARG A 195 -4.60 -8.64 -10.91
N HIS A 196 -5.72 -8.04 -10.56
CA HIS A 196 -7.05 -8.57 -10.85
C HIS A 196 -8.07 -7.43 -10.97
N THR A 197 -8.76 -7.34 -12.11
CA THR A 197 -9.78 -6.32 -12.37
C THR A 197 -10.85 -6.30 -11.27
N GLY A 198 -11.18 -5.10 -10.79
CA GLY A 198 -12.13 -4.86 -9.70
C GLY A 198 -11.62 -5.24 -8.30
N ALA A 199 -10.35 -5.65 -8.16
CA ALA A 199 -9.78 -5.96 -6.84
C ALA A 199 -9.69 -4.71 -5.95
N GLY A 200 -9.53 -3.51 -6.53
CA GLY A 200 -9.48 -2.26 -5.77
C GLY A 200 -10.82 -1.98 -5.07
N LEU A 201 -11.94 -2.12 -5.80
CA LEU A 201 -13.27 -1.94 -5.21
C LEU A 201 -13.57 -3.02 -4.16
N ARG A 202 -13.19 -4.28 -4.42
CA ARG A 202 -13.36 -5.36 -3.44
C ARG A 202 -12.53 -5.14 -2.19
N LEU A 203 -11.31 -4.63 -2.33
CA LEU A 203 -10.45 -4.27 -1.20
C LEU A 203 -11.08 -3.13 -0.39
N VAL A 204 -11.45 -2.02 -1.04
CA VAL A 204 -12.11 -0.89 -0.37
C VAL A 204 -13.35 -1.35 0.37
N ALA A 205 -14.19 -2.21 -0.23
CA ALA A 205 -15.37 -2.75 0.44
C ALA A 205 -15.03 -3.67 1.62
N GLY A 206 -14.09 -4.60 1.43
CA GLY A 206 -13.79 -5.69 2.35
C GLY A 206 -12.93 -5.35 3.57
N LEU A 207 -12.27 -4.18 3.60
CA LEU A 207 -11.47 -3.75 4.74
C LEU A 207 -12.31 -3.54 6.01
N GLY A 208 -11.86 -4.06 7.15
CA GLY A 208 -12.47 -3.86 8.47
C GLY A 208 -12.14 -2.50 9.10
N THR A 209 -12.16 -1.42 8.32
CA THR A 209 -11.80 -0.07 8.77
C THR A 209 -12.95 0.92 8.66
N ARG A 210 -12.93 1.92 9.54
CA ARG A 210 -13.95 2.98 9.60
C ARG A 210 -13.85 3.94 8.42
N THR A 211 -12.62 4.25 8.04
CA THR A 211 -12.29 5.10 6.90
C THR A 211 -11.26 4.42 6.00
N VAL A 212 -11.38 4.63 4.70
CA VAL A 212 -10.41 4.22 3.69
C VAL A 212 -10.00 5.44 2.89
N VAL A 213 -8.69 5.70 2.80
CA VAL A 213 -8.13 6.78 2.00
C VAL A 213 -7.33 6.17 0.86
N VAL A 214 -7.75 6.45 -0.37
CA VAL A 214 -7.07 6.01 -1.59
C VAL A 214 -6.39 7.23 -2.21
N SER A 215 -5.09 7.18 -2.48
CA SER A 215 -4.39 8.28 -3.18
C SER A 215 -4.10 7.96 -4.63
N PHE A 216 -4.30 8.96 -5.50
CA PHE A 216 -4.00 8.93 -6.92
C PHE A 216 -3.00 10.03 -7.26
N PRO A 217 -2.03 9.79 -8.18
CA PRO A 217 -1.13 10.85 -8.64
C PRO A 217 -1.90 11.89 -9.48
N VAL A 218 -1.68 13.18 -9.22
CA VAL A 218 -2.30 14.28 -10.00
C VAL A 218 -1.73 14.35 -11.42
N LYS A 219 -0.45 14.01 -11.58
CA LYS A 219 0.23 13.86 -12.87
C LYS A 219 0.81 12.46 -12.94
N SER A 220 0.58 11.70 -14.01
CA SER A 220 1.21 10.39 -14.13
C SER A 220 2.69 10.51 -14.49
N LEU A 221 3.54 9.65 -13.88
CA LEU A 221 4.95 9.53 -14.25
C LEU A 221 5.18 8.94 -15.66
N ALA A 222 4.19 8.28 -16.25
CA ALA A 222 4.35 7.46 -17.45
C ALA A 222 3.31 7.75 -18.56
N GLY A 223 2.58 8.87 -18.49
CA GLY A 223 1.55 9.20 -19.48
C GLY A 223 0.23 8.44 -19.31
N HIS A 224 -0.02 7.78 -18.17
CA HIS A 224 -1.39 7.40 -17.80
C HIS A 224 -2.26 8.65 -17.70
N SER A 225 -3.32 8.66 -18.50
CA SER A 225 -4.17 9.83 -18.67
C SER A 225 -4.98 10.04 -17.39
N ALA A 226 -5.10 11.29 -16.93
CA ALA A 226 -6.05 11.70 -15.87
C ALA A 226 -7.44 11.01 -15.99
N PRO A 227 -7.98 10.75 -17.21
CA PRO A 227 -9.15 9.91 -17.42
C PRO A 227 -9.16 8.53 -16.75
N LEU A 228 -8.04 7.82 -16.64
CA LEU A 228 -8.00 6.49 -16.01
C LEU A 228 -8.28 6.59 -14.50
N TRP A 229 -7.64 7.55 -13.83
CA TRP A 229 -7.85 7.82 -12.41
C TRP A 229 -9.28 8.24 -12.16
N GLN A 230 -9.84 9.09 -13.02
CA GLN A 230 -11.23 9.53 -12.89
C GLN A 230 -12.21 8.35 -12.87
N ARG A 231 -12.05 7.35 -13.76
CA ARG A 231 -12.90 6.14 -13.75
C ARG A 231 -12.80 5.35 -12.44
N GLN A 232 -11.60 5.26 -11.86
CA GLN A 232 -11.39 4.55 -10.60
C GLN A 232 -12.01 5.32 -9.43
N ILE A 233 -11.83 6.64 -9.39
CA ILE A 233 -12.44 7.55 -8.41
C ILE A 233 -13.98 7.47 -8.50
N ASP A 234 -14.55 7.52 -9.71
CA ASP A 234 -16.00 7.40 -9.94
C ASP A 234 -16.55 6.04 -9.50
N GLY A 235 -15.77 4.97 -9.72
CA GLY A 235 -16.09 3.63 -9.23
C GLY A 235 -16.14 3.56 -7.70
N ILE A 236 -15.19 4.18 -7.02
CA ILE A 236 -15.17 4.28 -5.55
C ILE A 236 -16.35 5.12 -5.04
N GLY A 237 -16.65 6.24 -5.68
CA GLY A 237 -17.81 7.07 -5.35
C GLY A 237 -19.14 6.35 -5.53
N THR A 238 -19.26 5.58 -6.63
CA THR A 238 -20.43 4.73 -6.88
C THR A 238 -20.57 3.64 -5.81
N LEU A 239 -19.47 3.00 -5.41
CA LEU A 239 -19.46 2.02 -4.32
C LEU A 239 -19.93 2.68 -3.01
N ALA A 240 -19.36 3.82 -2.65
CA ALA A 240 -19.73 4.55 -1.44
C ALA A 240 -21.23 4.90 -1.43
N GLY A 241 -21.77 5.42 -2.53
CA GLY A 241 -23.19 5.75 -2.66
C GLY A 241 -24.12 4.55 -2.49
N ARG A 242 -23.76 3.37 -3.04
CA ARG A 242 -24.56 2.13 -2.86
C ARG A 242 -24.62 1.66 -1.41
N HIS A 243 -23.60 1.95 -0.62
CA HIS A 243 -23.52 1.56 0.79
C HIS A 243 -23.94 2.69 1.76
N GLY A 244 -24.31 3.87 1.26
CA GLY A 244 -24.60 5.04 2.09
C GLY A 244 -23.37 5.59 2.83
N TRP A 245 -22.16 5.30 2.33
CA TRP A 245 -20.91 5.78 2.90
C TRP A 245 -20.61 7.22 2.51
N GLY A 246 -19.90 7.94 3.38
CA GLY A 246 -19.39 9.27 3.06
C GLY A 246 -18.28 9.20 2.01
N PHE A 247 -18.23 10.18 1.11
CA PHE A 247 -17.23 10.28 0.04
C PHE A 247 -16.74 11.72 -0.08
N GLU A 248 -15.42 11.92 -0.02
CA GLU A 248 -14.78 13.22 -0.10
C GLU A 248 -13.46 13.14 -0.88
N ARG A 249 -13.05 14.26 -1.48
CA ARG A 249 -11.79 14.40 -2.22
C ARG A 249 -10.97 15.53 -1.63
N VAL A 250 -9.67 15.29 -1.42
CA VAL A 250 -8.70 16.30 -0.96
C VAL A 250 -7.57 16.38 -1.97
N LEU A 251 -7.38 17.56 -2.56
CA LEU A 251 -6.36 17.78 -3.59
C LEU A 251 -5.08 18.34 -2.95
N LEU A 252 -3.97 17.64 -3.15
CA LEU A 252 -2.62 18.10 -2.87
C LEU A 252 -1.90 18.43 -4.20
N PRO A 253 -0.75 19.13 -4.17
CA PRO A 253 0.01 19.45 -5.38
C PRO A 253 0.40 18.24 -6.25
N THR A 254 0.74 17.08 -5.65
CA THR A 254 1.14 15.88 -6.40
C THR A 254 0.20 14.69 -6.23
N GLU A 255 -0.68 14.70 -5.23
CA GLU A 255 -1.64 13.61 -4.95
C GLU A 255 -3.07 14.10 -4.74
N GLU A 256 -4.04 13.32 -5.21
CA GLU A 256 -5.44 13.47 -4.82
C GLU A 256 -5.82 12.32 -3.87
N LEU A 257 -6.35 12.68 -2.70
CA LEU A 257 -6.85 11.72 -1.72
C LEU A 257 -8.36 11.57 -1.90
N VAL A 258 -8.82 10.32 -2.03
CA VAL A 258 -10.22 9.94 -2.01
C VAL A 258 -10.52 9.29 -0.67
N VAL A 259 -11.40 9.90 0.10
CA VAL A 259 -11.74 9.50 1.47
C VAL A 259 -13.13 8.87 1.48
N VAL A 260 -13.21 7.61 1.89
CA VAL A 260 -14.45 6.83 2.05
C VAL A 260 -14.70 6.56 3.52
N ARG A 261 -15.81 7.07 4.07
CA ARG A 261 -16.20 6.88 5.48
C ARG A 261 -17.31 5.84 5.57
N LYS A 262 -17.00 4.65 6.08
CA LYS A 262 -17.92 3.51 6.12
C LYS A 262 -18.98 3.59 7.21
N ASP A 263 -18.70 4.33 8.28
CA ASP A 263 -19.57 4.42 9.47
C ASP A 263 -20.68 5.48 9.35
N ALA A 264 -20.92 6.07 8.18
CA ALA A 264 -21.90 7.15 8.00
C ALA A 264 -23.38 6.72 8.17
N GLY A 265 -23.65 5.48 8.60
CA GLY A 265 -24.97 4.86 8.65
C GLY A 265 -25.80 4.99 9.94
N HIS A 266 -25.44 5.87 10.91
CA HIS A 266 -26.31 6.16 12.08
C HIS A 266 -26.25 7.63 12.53
N ALA A 267 -26.35 8.57 11.59
CA ALA A 267 -26.80 9.93 11.90
C ALA A 267 -28.22 10.12 11.33
N ALA A 268 -29.17 9.35 11.85
CA ALA A 268 -30.60 9.56 11.59
C ALA A 268 -31.33 9.78 12.92
N GLN A 269 -31.69 11.06 13.13
CA GLN A 269 -32.81 11.54 13.94
C GLN A 269 -32.71 11.33 15.46
N GLY A 270 -32.19 12.37 16.12
CA GLY A 270 -32.61 12.79 17.47
C GLY A 270 -33.05 14.24 17.40
#